data_AF-A0A933CRL4-F1
#
_entry.id   AF-A0A933CRL4-F1
#
_cell.length_a   1.000
_cell.length_b   1.000
_cell.length_c   1.000
_cell.angle_alpha   90.00
_cell.angle_beta   90.00
_cell.angle_gamma   90.00
#
_symmetry.space_group_name_H-M   'P 1'
#
loop_
_entity.id
_entity.type
_entity.pdbx_description
1 polymer ?
#
loop_
_entity_poly.entity_id
_entity_poly.type
_entity_poly.pdbx_seq_one_letter_code
_entity_poly.pdbx_strand_id
1 'polypeptide(L)' 'MATVKEAFTAKVQASKNVPIEEVSFTPGEEVQVLKEWKNDTCLVKKGDQVFNVLKSYLNLG' A
#
# COMPACT_ATOMS: atom_id res chain seq x y z
N MET A 1 12.23 -3.39 -3.57
CA MET A 1 10.93 -4.10 -3.65
C MET A 1 10.59 -4.58 -2.24
N ALA A 2 9.30 -4.75 -1.91
CA ALA A 2 8.83 -5.37 -0.67
C ALA A 2 7.69 -6.34 -0.97
N THR A 3 7.37 -7.24 -0.04
CA THR A 3 6.21 -8.13 -0.17
C THR A 3 5.18 -7.85 0.92
N VAL A 4 3.90 -7.99 0.61
CA VAL A 4 2.81 -7.92 1.57
C VAL A 4 2.88 -9.10 2.55
N LYS A 5 2.81 -8.83 3.85
CA LYS A 5 2.91 -9.85 4.91
C LYS A 5 1.59 -10.57 5.16
N GLU A 6 0.49 -9.82 5.18
CA GLU A 6 -0.87 -10.33 5.41
C GLU A 6 -1.89 -9.62 4.52
N ALA A 7 -3.04 -10.24 4.29
CA ALA A 7 -4.06 -9.67 3.42
C ALA A 7 -4.68 -8.41 4.06
N PHE A 8 -4.87 -7.37 3.26
CA PHE A 8 -5.61 -6.18 3.70
C PHE A 8 -6.27 -5.48 2.51
N THR A 9 -7.23 -4.61 2.79
CA THR A 9 -7.91 -3.79 1.77
C THR A 9 -7.65 -2.32 2.06
N ALA A 10 -7.10 -1.60 1.08
CA ALA A 10 -6.97 -0.16 1.14
C ALA A 10 -8.16 0.52 0.44
N LYS A 11 -8.47 1.75 0.84
CA LYS A 11 -9.48 2.59 0.20
C LYS A 11 -8.80 3.76 -0.50
N VAL A 12 -9.16 4.00 -1.75
CA VAL A 12 -8.67 5.11 -2.56
C VAL A 12 -9.82 6.00 -2.95
N GLN A 13 -9.63 7.30 -2.78
CA GLN A 13 -10.55 8.30 -3.29
C GLN A 13 -9.74 9.43 -3.91
N ALA A 14 -9.75 9.54 -5.23
CA ALA A 14 -8.93 10.51 -5.95
C ALA A 14 -9.35 11.97 -5.67
N SER A 15 -10.64 12.21 -5.44
CA SER A 15 -11.17 13.51 -5.01
C SER A 15 -12.50 13.34 -4.28
N LYS A 16 -12.94 14.38 -3.56
CA LYS A 16 -14.16 14.34 -2.72
C LYS A 16 -15.43 13.86 -3.44
N ASN A 17 -15.50 14.04 -4.77
CA ASN A 17 -16.68 13.73 -5.58
C ASN A 17 -16.55 12.44 -6.40
N VAL A 18 -15.44 11.73 -6.26
CA VAL A 18 -15.23 10.42 -6.93
C VAL A 18 -15.61 9.31 -5.95
N PRO A 19 -16.22 8.20 -6.41
CA PRO A 19 -16.46 7.04 -5.57
C PRO A 19 -15.20 6.54 -4.87
N ILE A 20 -15.38 5.95 -3.69
CA ILE A 20 -14.28 5.24 -3.02
C ILE A 20 -14.08 3.91 -3.74
N GLU A 21 -12.86 3.65 -4.17
CA GLU A 21 -12.41 2.37 -4.69
C GLU A 21 -11.76 1.55 -3.57
N GLU A 22 -12.01 0.24 -3.57
CA GLU A 22 -11.36 -0.69 -2.66
C GLU A 22 -10.32 -1.51 -3.41
N VAL A 23 -9.11 -1.58 -2.86
CA VAL A 23 -7.96 -2.25 -3.47
C VAL A 23 -7.44 -3.28 -2.50
N SER A 24 -7.59 -4.56 -2.86
CA SER A 24 -7.10 -5.67 -2.05
C SER A 24 -5.60 -5.92 -2.28
N PHE A 25 -4.93 -6.27 -1.20
CA PHE A 25 -3.55 -6.74 -1.14
C PHE A 25 -3.55 -8.17 -0.63
N THR A 26 -2.73 -9.01 -1.23
CA THR A 26 -2.64 -10.44 -0.88
C THR A 26 -1.29 -10.79 -0.26
N PRO A 27 -1.21 -11.76 0.67
CA PRO A 27 0.07 -12.17 1.25
C PRO A 27 1.04 -12.63 0.15
N GLY A 28 2.30 -12.19 0.25
CA GLY A 28 3.35 -12.48 -0.72
C GLY A 28 3.34 -11.58 -1.97
N GLU A 29 2.32 -10.73 -2.15
CA GLU A 29 2.25 -9.82 -3.29
C GLU A 29 3.40 -8.81 -3.27
N GLU A 30 4.07 -8.66 -4.41
CA GLU A 30 5.16 -7.68 -4.57
C GLU A 30 4.61 -6.26 -4.74
N VAL A 31 5.19 -5.34 -3.98
CA VAL A 31 4.92 -3.90 -4.09
C VAL A 31 6.22 -3.12 -4.18
N GLN A 32 6.17 -1.99 -4.90
CA GLN A 32 7.32 -1.12 -5.00
C GLN A 32 7.29 -0.10 -3.85
N VAL A 33 8.30 -0.12 -2.97
CA VAL A 33 8.49 0.95 -1.98
C VAL A 33 9.06 2.16 -2.70
N LEU A 34 8.30 3.26 -2.71
CA LEU A 34 8.72 4.54 -3.30
C LEU A 34 9.43 5.42 -2.27
N LYS A 35 8.97 5.38 -1.02
CA LYS A 35 9.52 6.19 0.06
C LYS A 35 9.22 5.59 1.42
N GLU A 36 10.21 5.59 2.29
CA GLU A 36 10.00 5.35 3.72
C GLU A 36 9.77 6.68 4.43
N TRP A 37 8.73 6.72 5.25
CA TRP A 37 8.47 7.86 6.11
C TRP A 37 9.21 7.71 7.44
N LYS A 38 9.38 8.82 8.18
CA LYS A 38 10.00 8.81 9.51
C LYS A 38 9.16 8.07 10.56
N ASN A 39 7.88 7.83 10.29
CA ASN A 39 6.98 7.03 11.12
C ASN A 39 6.93 5.58 10.61
N ASP A 40 6.08 4.75 11.21
CA ASP A 40 5.90 3.33 10.85
C ASP A 40 5.12 3.12 9.55
N THR A 41 5.30 3.99 8.55
CA THR A 41 4.59 3.92 7.26
C THR A 41 5.55 3.99 6.08
N CYS A 42 5.21 3.33 4.99
CA CYS A 42 5.86 3.43 3.68
C CYS A 42 4.86 3.90 2.63
N LEU A 43 5.33 4.72 1.69
CA LEU A 43 4.62 4.94 0.43
C LEU A 43 4.96 3.80 -0.51
N VAL A 44 3.97 2.98 -0.85
CA VAL A 44 4.12 1.87 -1.80
C VAL A 44 3.31 2.12 -3.06
N LYS A 45 3.77 1.58 -4.19
CA LYS A 45 3.07 1.59 -5.47
C LYS A 45 2.60 0.18 -5.83
N LYS A 46 1.34 0.08 -6.24
CA LYS A 46 0.68 -1.12 -6.78
C LYS A 46 -0.08 -0.73 -8.04
N GLY A 47 0.30 -1.29 -9.19
CA GLY A 47 -0.18 -0.80 -10.49
C GLY A 47 0.12 0.70 -10.63
N ASP A 48 -0.89 1.49 -10.99
CA ASP A 48 -0.78 2.95 -11.12
C ASP A 48 -1.14 3.74 -9.85
N GLN A 49 -1.48 3.04 -8.76
CA GLN A 49 -1.92 3.65 -7.51
C GLN A 49 -0.81 3.63 -6.45
N VAL A 50 -0.84 4.63 -5.56
CA VAL A 50 0.10 4.75 -4.43
C VAL A 50 -0.64 4.76 -3.11
N PHE A 51 -0.06 4.10 -2.11
CA PHE A 51 -0.69 3.84 -0.82
C PHE A 51 0.28 4.11 0.32
N ASN A 52 -0.22 4.73 1.38
CA ASN A 52 0.48 4.73 2.66
C ASN A 52 0.14 3.44 3.40
N VAL A 53 1.12 2.57 3.57
CA VAL A 53 0.97 1.26 4.21
C VAL A 53 1.88 1.19 5.43
N LEU A 54 1.35 0.71 6.55
CA LEU A 54 2.15 0.54 7.76
C LEU A 54 3.24 -0.51 7.54
N LYS A 55 4.45 -0.26 8.02
CA LYS A 55 5.60 -1.16 7.87
C LYS A 55 5.31 -2.56 8.39
N SER A 56 4.45 -2.69 9.40
CA SER A 56 4.03 -3.97 9.97
C SER A 56 3.33 -4.92 8.99
N TYR A 57 2.72 -4.39 7.92
CA TYR A 57 2.04 -5.17 6.87
C TYR A 57 2.97 -5.55 5.71
N LEU A 58 4.25 -5.17 5.78
CA LEU A 58 5.23 -5.39 4.72
C LEU A 58 6.42 -6.17 5.27
N ASN A 59 6.94 -7.09 4.46
CA ASN A 59 8.31 -7.56 4.62
C ASN A 59 9.20 -6.60 3.83
N LEU A 60 9.84 -5.68 4.55
CA LEU A 60 10.85 -4.79 4.00
C LEU A 60 12.17 -5.57 3.95
N GLY A 61 12.79 -5.63 2.76
CA GLY A 61 14.08 -6.28 2.55
C GLY A 61 15.24 -5.47 3.10
#